data_AF-A0A9P7JT48-F1
#
_entry.id   AF-A0A9P7JT48-F1
#
_cell.length_a   1.000
_cell.length_b   1.000
_cell.length_c   1.000
_cell.angle_alpha   90.00
_cell.angle_beta   90.00
_cell.angle_gamma   90.00
#
_symmetry.space_group_name_H-M   'P 1'
#
loop_
_entity.id
_entity.type
_entity.pdbx_description
1 polymer ?
#
loop_
_entity_poly.entity_id
_entity_poly.type
_entity_poly.pdbx_seq_one_letter_code
_entity_poly.pdbx_strand_id
1 'polypeptide(L)'
;MSPDTTTVNIIPEFHIPSTIFNQLDGSAKRSFSGVIDFLVTKLPAKYTAFLLNNPTTALAALGNTQELMSSSIFEAELDRVQVGLSRATIAAASYCQLRGLNVIRGVVTSGEQWIFFVYKRHPDGTGRVLSSEQYTLGENLEGLALVLGLLRDSIDNTTSSDHTFFTTT
;
A
#
# COMPACT_ATOMS: atom_id res chain seq x y z
N MET A 1 -4.12 -3.18 33.02
CA MET A 1 -4.48 -2.64 31.70
C MET A 1 -4.80 -3.83 30.80
N SER A 2 -5.98 -3.88 30.19
CA SER A 2 -6.27 -4.91 29.18
C SER A 2 -5.26 -4.77 28.05
N PRO A 3 -4.74 -5.87 27.46
CA PRO A 3 -4.08 -5.74 26.17
C PRO A 3 -5.08 -5.06 25.22
N ASP A 4 -4.67 -3.96 24.60
CA ASP A 4 -5.45 -3.32 23.54
C ASP A 4 -5.54 -4.35 22.42
N THR A 5 -6.67 -5.06 22.33
CA THR A 5 -6.89 -6.08 21.31
C THR A 5 -6.79 -5.41 19.94
N THR A 6 -5.84 -5.84 19.12
CA THR A 6 -5.69 -5.34 17.75
C THR A 6 -6.76 -5.93 16.86
N THR A 7 -7.35 -5.10 15.99
CA THR A 7 -8.37 -5.48 15.00
C THR A 7 -7.86 -5.16 13.60
N VAL A 8 -8.21 -6.02 12.63
CA VAL A 8 -7.97 -5.77 11.21
C VAL A 8 -9.19 -5.08 10.61
N ASN A 9 -9.00 -3.94 9.95
CA ASN A 9 -10.06 -3.19 9.28
C ASN A 9 -9.73 -3.06 7.79
N ILE A 10 -10.73 -3.22 6.93
CA ILE A 10 -10.62 -3.02 5.48
C ILE A 10 -11.41 -1.76 5.13
N ILE A 11 -10.73 -0.78 4.54
CA ILE A 11 -11.31 0.51 4.18
C ILE A 11 -11.38 0.58 2.65
N PRO A 12 -12.58 0.58 2.05
CA PRO A 12 -12.72 0.70 0.60
C PRO A 12 -12.48 2.14 0.13
N GLU A 13 -12.07 2.30 -1.12
CA GLU A 13 -11.97 3.58 -1.86
C GLU A 13 -11.21 4.67 -1.07
N PHE A 14 -10.07 4.32 -0.50
CA PHE A 14 -9.31 5.24 0.32
C PHE A 14 -8.62 6.31 -0.56
N HIS A 15 -9.15 7.53 -0.51
CA HIS A 15 -8.62 8.67 -1.24
C HIS A 15 -7.33 9.21 -0.63
N ILE A 16 -6.28 9.30 -1.44
CA ILE A 16 -5.02 9.98 -1.10
C ILE A 16 -5.12 11.44 -1.58
N PRO A 17 -5.06 12.42 -0.66
CA PRO A 17 -5.00 13.83 -1.02
C PRO A 17 -3.87 14.14 -2.01
N SER A 18 -4.07 15.17 -2.83
CA SER A 18 -3.02 15.67 -3.73
C SER A 18 -1.76 16.01 -2.94
N THR A 19 -0.63 15.49 -3.40
CA THR A 19 0.71 15.81 -2.89
C THR A 19 1.55 16.42 -3.99
N ILE A 20 2.27 17.49 -3.64
CA ILE A 20 3.14 18.22 -4.56
C ILE A 20 4.55 17.63 -4.47
N PHE A 21 5.07 17.17 -5.60
CA PHE A 21 6.46 16.74 -5.74
C PHE A 21 7.25 17.89 -6.35
N ASN A 22 8.26 18.37 -5.62
CA ASN A 22 9.20 19.37 -6.12
C ASN A 22 10.26 18.63 -6.94
N GLN A 23 10.41 18.96 -8.22
CA GLN A 23 11.57 18.49 -9.00
C GLN A 23 12.80 19.34 -8.65
N LEU A 24 13.96 18.69 -8.61
CA LEU A 24 15.25 19.30 -8.26
C LEU A 24 15.69 20.40 -9.25
N ASP A 25 15.16 20.41 -10.49
CA ASP A 25 15.70 21.22 -11.59
C ASP A 25 14.83 22.43 -12.00
N GLY A 26 13.97 22.93 -11.11
CA GLY A 26 13.21 24.18 -11.35
C GLY A 26 12.07 24.07 -12.36
N SER A 27 11.74 22.86 -12.82
CA SER A 27 10.55 22.56 -13.63
C SER A 27 9.26 22.59 -12.80
N ALA A 28 8.13 22.77 -13.49
CA ALA A 28 6.80 22.97 -12.91
C ALA A 28 6.45 21.95 -11.83
N LYS A 29 5.94 22.44 -10.68
CA LYS A 29 5.40 21.62 -9.58
C LYS A 29 4.34 20.66 -10.12
N ARG A 30 4.56 19.35 -9.96
CA ARG A 30 3.56 18.34 -10.31
C ARG A 30 2.85 17.87 -9.05
N SER A 31 1.52 17.87 -9.12
CA SER A 31 0.66 17.32 -8.09
C SER A 31 0.22 15.92 -8.51
N PHE A 32 0.31 14.97 -7.59
CA PHE A 32 -0.22 13.63 -7.78
C PHE A 32 -1.20 13.30 -6.66
N SER A 33 -2.29 12.63 -7.03
CA SER A 33 -3.28 12.06 -6.11
C SER A 33 -3.55 10.61 -6.52
N GLY A 34 -4.27 9.88 -5.70
CA GLY A 34 -4.62 8.49 -5.99
C GLY A 34 -5.78 8.00 -5.15
N VAL A 35 -6.30 6.84 -5.53
CA VAL A 35 -7.25 6.06 -4.75
C VAL A 35 -6.59 4.70 -4.50
N ILE A 36 -6.66 4.23 -3.26
CA ILE A 36 -6.34 2.86 -2.90
C ILE A 36 -7.69 2.13 -2.81
N ASP A 37 -7.88 1.09 -3.61
CA ASP A 37 -9.16 0.40 -3.67
C ASP A 37 -9.50 -0.26 -2.33
N PHE A 38 -8.52 -0.88 -1.66
CA PHE A 38 -8.67 -1.34 -0.28
C PHE A 38 -7.43 -1.04 0.56
N LEU A 39 -7.62 -0.26 1.62
CA LEU A 39 -6.60 -0.06 2.65
C LEU A 39 -6.86 -1.00 3.81
N VAL A 40 -5.97 -1.98 4.01
CA VAL A 40 -6.03 -2.92 5.14
C VAL A 40 -5.22 -2.35 6.28
N THR A 41 -5.85 -2.09 7.43
CA THR A 41 -5.19 -1.53 8.62
C THR A 41 -5.27 -2.51 9.79
N LYS A 42 -4.19 -2.61 10.58
CA LYS A 42 -4.15 -3.39 11.82
C LYS A 42 -3.90 -2.43 12.98
N LEU A 43 -4.96 -2.09 13.71
CA LEU A 43 -4.95 -1.05 14.75
C LEU A 43 -5.69 -1.52 16.02
N PRO A 44 -5.42 -0.93 17.19
CA PRO A 44 -6.21 -1.19 18.39
C PRO A 44 -7.71 -1.04 18.14
N ALA A 45 -8.52 -1.97 18.65
CA ALA A 45 -9.95 -2.06 18.39
C ALA A 45 -10.72 -0.74 18.67
N LYS A 46 -10.23 0.07 19.63
CA LYS A 46 -10.77 1.38 19.98
C LYS A 46 -10.86 2.37 18.81
N TYR A 47 -10.05 2.18 17.76
CA TYR A 47 -10.05 3.04 16.58
C TYR A 47 -11.00 2.57 15.47
N THR A 48 -11.56 1.36 15.56
CA THR A 48 -12.40 0.75 14.51
C THR A 48 -13.55 1.65 14.07
N ALA A 49 -14.38 2.09 15.01
CA ALA A 49 -15.54 2.93 14.70
C ALA A 49 -15.13 4.28 14.09
N PHE A 50 -13.99 4.82 14.50
CA PHE A 50 -13.49 6.09 13.98
C PHE A 50 -12.94 5.95 12.55
N LEU A 51 -12.20 4.86 12.29
CA LEU A 51 -11.66 4.53 10.97
C LEU A 51 -12.76 4.30 9.93
N LEU A 52 -13.80 3.54 10.29
CA LEU A 52 -14.90 3.24 9.36
C LEU A 52 -15.77 4.45 9.04
N ASN A 53 -15.86 5.42 9.95
CA ASN A 53 -16.67 6.63 9.75
C ASN A 53 -15.91 7.74 9.01
N ASN A 54 -14.64 7.98 9.32
CA ASN A 54 -13.82 9.01 8.66
C ASN A 54 -12.36 8.57 8.55
N PRO A 55 -12.03 7.72 7.55
CA PRO A 55 -10.71 7.13 7.39
C PRO A 55 -9.59 8.16 7.35
N THR A 56 -9.73 9.20 6.52
CA THR A 56 -8.69 10.20 6.29
C THR A 56 -8.37 10.99 7.55
N THR A 57 -9.40 11.41 8.29
CA THR A 57 -9.22 12.14 9.55
C THR A 57 -8.68 11.21 10.64
N ALA A 58 -9.17 9.98 10.71
CA ALA A 58 -8.71 8.99 11.68
C ALA A 58 -7.23 8.66 11.51
N LEU A 59 -6.80 8.45 10.27
CA LEU A 59 -5.41 8.16 9.94
C LEU A 59 -4.48 9.37 10.14
N ALA A 60 -4.97 10.59 9.93
CA ALA A 60 -4.23 11.81 10.23
C ALA A 60 -4.07 12.03 11.75
N ALA A 61 -5.14 11.76 12.52
CA ALA A 61 -5.14 11.89 13.98
C ALA A 61 -4.23 10.88 14.68
N LEU A 62 -4.03 9.70 14.07
CA LEU A 62 -3.08 8.69 14.54
C LEU A 62 -1.61 9.12 14.31
N GLY A 63 -1.34 10.18 13.54
CA GLY A 63 0.00 10.74 13.36
C GLY A 63 0.98 9.78 12.67
N ASN A 64 2.28 9.95 12.95
CA ASN A 64 3.36 9.09 12.45
C ASN A 64 3.58 7.85 13.33
N THR A 65 2.58 7.43 14.11
CA THR A 65 2.75 6.22 14.92
C THR A 65 3.05 5.05 14.00
N GLN A 66 4.22 4.46 14.21
CA GLN A 66 4.73 3.26 13.56
C GLN A 66 3.77 2.06 13.69
N GLU A 67 2.77 2.18 14.58
CA GLU A 67 1.66 1.25 14.79
C GLU A 67 0.63 1.23 13.66
N LEU A 68 0.70 2.14 12.69
CA LEU A 68 -0.20 2.14 11.54
C LEU A 68 0.31 1.17 10.46
N MET A 69 0.18 -0.11 10.75
CA MET A 69 0.45 -1.18 9.81
C MET A 69 -0.68 -1.18 8.78
N SER A 70 -0.43 -0.59 7.61
CA SER A 70 -1.42 -0.40 6.55
C SER A 70 -0.95 -0.94 5.21
N SER A 71 -1.48 -2.07 4.73
CA SER A 71 -1.18 -2.55 3.38
C SER A 71 -2.18 -1.97 2.39
N SER A 72 -1.64 -1.41 1.31
CA SER A 72 -2.44 -0.89 0.20
C SER A 72 -2.71 -2.02 -0.81
N ILE A 73 -3.97 -2.37 -1.00
CA ILE A 73 -4.43 -3.26 -2.05
C ILE A 73 -5.02 -2.39 -3.17
N PHE A 74 -4.52 -2.58 -4.37
CA PHE A 74 -4.98 -1.91 -5.58
C PHE A 74 -5.69 -2.94 -6.46
N GLU A 75 -6.94 -2.66 -6.81
CA GLU A 75 -7.72 -3.47 -7.71
C GLU A 75 -7.35 -3.11 -9.16
N ALA A 76 -7.10 -4.13 -9.95
CA ALA A 76 -6.86 -4.01 -11.38
C ALA A 76 -8.04 -4.59 -12.16
N GLU A 77 -8.27 -4.01 -13.34
CA GLU A 77 -9.12 -4.66 -14.35
C GLU A 77 -8.60 -6.08 -14.63
N LEU A 78 -9.53 -7.01 -14.92
CA LEU A 78 -9.22 -8.37 -15.34
C LEU A 78 -8.12 -8.38 -16.43
N ASP A 79 -7.13 -9.26 -16.25
CA ASP A 79 -5.97 -9.44 -17.13
C ASP A 79 -5.01 -8.23 -17.30
N ARG A 80 -5.13 -7.21 -16.42
CA ARG A 80 -4.33 -5.97 -16.52
C ARG A 80 -3.60 -5.58 -15.24
N VAL A 81 -3.21 -6.57 -14.42
CA VAL A 81 -2.45 -6.31 -13.18
C VAL A 81 -1.15 -5.53 -13.40
N GLN A 82 -0.47 -5.74 -14.54
CA GLN A 82 0.74 -4.98 -14.91
C GLN A 82 0.46 -3.48 -15.14
N VAL A 83 -0.69 -3.13 -15.71
CA VAL A 83 -1.11 -1.74 -15.90
C VAL A 83 -1.45 -1.10 -14.55
N GLY A 84 -2.03 -1.88 -13.64
CA GLY A 84 -2.33 -1.45 -12.28
C GLY A 84 -1.09 -1.07 -11.47
N LEU A 85 0.06 -1.71 -11.71
CA LEU A 85 1.33 -1.42 -11.01
C LEU A 85 1.78 0.03 -11.15
N SER A 86 1.60 0.64 -12.32
CA SER A 86 1.97 2.05 -12.54
C SER A 86 1.12 2.99 -11.69
N ARG A 87 -0.20 2.74 -11.63
CA ARG A 87 -1.14 3.52 -10.80
C ARG A 87 -0.83 3.33 -9.32
N ALA A 88 -0.63 2.08 -8.90
CA ALA A 88 -0.26 1.71 -7.55
C ALA A 88 1.05 2.39 -7.11
N THR A 89 2.04 2.49 -8.01
CA THR A 89 3.31 3.17 -7.75
C THR A 89 3.12 4.67 -7.50
N ILE A 90 2.29 5.36 -8.29
CA ILE A 90 2.01 6.79 -8.11
C ILE A 90 1.26 7.05 -6.79
N ALA A 91 0.27 6.20 -6.49
CA ALA A 91 -0.46 6.26 -5.23
C ALA A 91 0.48 6.01 -4.03
N ALA A 92 1.33 4.98 -4.11
CA ALA A 92 2.33 4.67 -3.09
C ALA A 92 3.32 5.82 -2.87
N ALA A 93 3.81 6.43 -3.95
CA ALA A 93 4.67 7.61 -3.87
C ALA A 93 3.98 8.77 -3.14
N SER A 94 2.74 9.07 -3.53
CA SER A 94 1.94 10.14 -2.91
C SER A 94 1.70 9.86 -1.43
N TYR A 95 1.39 8.61 -1.08
CA TYR A 95 1.18 8.19 0.30
C TYR A 95 2.46 8.31 1.14
N CYS A 96 3.61 7.86 0.62
CA CYS A 96 4.91 8.03 1.26
C CYS A 96 5.25 9.50 1.51
N GLN A 97 5.00 10.37 0.52
CA GLN A 97 5.20 11.81 0.67
C GLN A 97 4.30 12.40 1.77
N LEU A 98 3.01 12.06 1.76
CA LEU A 98 2.03 12.57 2.72
C LEU A 98 2.34 12.15 4.16
N ARG A 99 2.81 10.91 4.35
CA ARG A 99 3.06 10.30 5.66
C ARG A 99 4.51 10.39 6.13
N GLY A 100 5.39 10.98 5.34
CA GLY A 100 6.83 11.00 5.64
C GLY A 100 7.46 9.61 5.71
N LEU A 101 6.93 8.64 4.95
CA LEU A 101 7.45 7.28 4.89
C LEU A 101 8.50 7.17 3.78
N ASN A 102 9.50 6.33 4.01
CA ASN A 102 10.53 6.02 3.01
C ASN A 102 10.24 4.76 2.22
N VAL A 103 9.37 3.89 2.74
CA VAL A 103 9.04 2.59 2.14
C VAL A 103 7.57 2.31 2.36
N ILE A 104 6.91 1.77 1.34
CA ILE A 104 5.60 1.15 1.48
C ILE A 104 5.53 -0.11 0.62
N ARG A 105 4.93 -1.17 1.16
CA ARG A 105 4.55 -2.36 0.43
C ARG A 105 3.09 -2.27 0.01
N GLY A 106 2.80 -2.87 -1.14
CA GLY A 106 1.43 -2.98 -1.63
C GLY A 106 1.28 -4.16 -2.55
N VAL A 107 0.05 -4.34 -3.00
CA VAL A 107 -0.30 -5.41 -3.92
C VAL A 107 -1.29 -4.90 -4.95
N VAL A 108 -1.11 -5.35 -6.19
CA VAL A 108 -2.06 -5.13 -7.28
C VAL A 108 -2.72 -6.47 -7.59
N THR A 109 -4.05 -6.49 -7.68
CA THR A 109 -4.77 -7.74 -7.93
C THR A 109 -6.06 -7.57 -8.72
N SER A 110 -6.38 -8.58 -9.53
CA SER A 110 -7.71 -8.78 -10.15
C SER A 110 -8.58 -9.82 -9.41
N GLY A 111 -8.12 -10.29 -8.24
CA GLY A 111 -8.66 -11.46 -7.53
C GLY A 111 -8.01 -12.78 -7.97
N GLU A 112 -7.73 -12.94 -9.26
CA GLU A 112 -7.07 -14.15 -9.81
C GLU A 112 -5.56 -13.96 -10.03
N GLN A 113 -5.15 -12.75 -10.41
CA GLN A 113 -3.75 -12.39 -10.64
C GLN A 113 -3.27 -11.43 -9.56
N TRP A 114 -2.02 -11.58 -9.13
CA TRP A 114 -1.45 -10.86 -8.00
C TRP A 114 -0.01 -10.43 -8.29
N ILE A 115 0.30 -9.15 -8.09
CA ILE A 115 1.67 -8.61 -8.13
C ILE A 115 1.91 -7.87 -6.83
N PHE A 116 2.89 -8.32 -6.06
CA PHE A 116 3.35 -7.63 -4.85
C PHE A 116 4.42 -6.62 -5.23
N PHE A 117 4.46 -5.47 -4.56
CA PHE A 117 5.48 -4.48 -4.81
C PHE A 117 5.96 -3.78 -3.54
N VAL A 118 7.18 -3.22 -3.63
CA VAL A 118 7.75 -2.30 -2.66
C VAL A 118 8.08 -0.99 -3.38
N TYR A 119 7.48 0.09 -2.94
CA TYR A 119 7.92 1.43 -3.30
C TYR A 119 8.91 1.95 -2.26
N LYS A 120 10.06 2.43 -2.71
CA LYS A 120 11.09 3.06 -1.88
C LYS A 120 11.34 4.47 -2.36
N ARG A 121 11.16 5.43 -1.47
CA ARG A 121 11.53 6.83 -1.67
C ARG A 121 13.01 7.03 -1.35
N HIS A 122 13.70 7.76 -2.23
CA HIS A 122 15.08 8.17 -2.04
C HIS A 122 15.17 9.58 -1.43
N PRO A 123 16.26 9.91 -0.72
CA PRO A 123 16.45 11.23 -0.12
C PRO A 123 16.49 12.39 -1.13
N ASP A 124 16.88 12.10 -2.37
CA ASP A 124 16.89 13.05 -3.50
C ASP A 124 15.49 13.36 -4.06
N GLY A 125 14.44 12.80 -3.46
CA GLY A 125 13.06 13.00 -3.89
C GLY A 125 12.61 12.09 -5.03
N THR A 126 13.51 11.24 -5.55
CA THR A 126 13.14 10.17 -6.48
C THR A 126 12.55 8.97 -5.73
N GLY A 127 12.03 8.00 -6.46
CA GLY A 127 11.59 6.74 -5.88
C GLY A 127 11.77 5.59 -6.85
N ARG A 128 11.87 4.38 -6.30
CA ARG A 128 12.02 3.13 -7.05
C ARG A 128 10.92 2.16 -6.64
N VAL A 129 10.38 1.44 -7.60
CA VAL A 129 9.50 0.29 -7.36
C VAL A 129 10.28 -1.00 -7.62
N LEU A 130 10.09 -1.98 -6.76
CA LEU A 130 10.46 -3.38 -6.98
C LEU A 130 9.19 -4.20 -6.93
N SER A 131 9.04 -5.19 -7.80
CA SER A 131 7.86 -6.04 -7.84
C SER A 131 8.24 -7.52 -7.79
N SER A 132 7.31 -8.34 -7.35
CA SER A 132 7.38 -9.79 -7.54
C SER A 132 7.13 -10.15 -9.00
N GLU A 133 7.32 -11.42 -9.33
CA GLU A 133 6.65 -12.01 -10.50
C GLU A 133 5.13 -11.96 -10.32
N GLN A 134 4.39 -12.16 -11.42
CA GLN A 134 2.94 -12.30 -11.37
C GLN A 134 2.57 -13.69 -10.86
N TYR A 135 1.76 -13.73 -9.80
CA TYR A 135 1.15 -14.97 -9.32
C TYR A 135 -0.27 -15.08 -9.87
N THR A 136 -0.61 -16.24 -10.41
CA THR A 136 -1.95 -16.55 -10.92
C THR A 136 -2.53 -17.69 -10.09
N LEU A 137 -3.75 -17.52 -9.59
CA LEU A 137 -4.48 -18.59 -8.95
C LEU A 137 -4.92 -19.61 -10.00
N GLY A 138 -4.54 -20.87 -9.81
CA GLY A 138 -4.97 -21.96 -10.68
C GLY A 138 -6.40 -22.42 -10.39
N GLU A 139 -6.84 -23.46 -11.12
CA GLU A 139 -8.12 -24.10 -10.83
C GLU A 139 -8.18 -24.58 -9.36
N ASN A 140 -9.38 -24.52 -8.76
CA ASN A 140 -9.58 -24.82 -7.34
C ASN A 140 -8.71 -23.99 -6.38
N LEU A 141 -8.32 -22.77 -6.77
CA LEU A 141 -7.52 -21.85 -5.96
C LEU A 141 -6.11 -22.37 -5.66
N GLU A 142 -5.52 -23.14 -6.59
CA GLU A 142 -4.11 -23.49 -6.51
C GLU A 142 -3.25 -22.22 -6.40
N GLY A 143 -2.28 -22.22 -5.48
CA GLY A 143 -1.45 -21.04 -5.20
C GLY A 143 -2.05 -20.06 -4.18
N LEU A 144 -3.30 -20.25 -3.73
CA LEU A 144 -3.93 -19.36 -2.75
C LEU A 144 -3.14 -19.25 -1.44
N ALA A 145 -2.62 -20.38 -0.93
CA ALA A 145 -1.84 -20.38 0.31
C ALA A 145 -0.58 -19.49 0.20
N LEU A 146 0.07 -19.48 -0.96
CA LEU A 146 1.23 -18.62 -1.22
C LEU A 146 0.80 -17.15 -1.27
N VAL A 147 -0.25 -16.82 -2.03
CA VAL A 147 -0.78 -15.45 -2.13
C VAL A 147 -1.18 -14.91 -0.76
N LEU A 148 -1.87 -15.69 0.06
CA LEU A 148 -2.25 -15.30 1.42
C LEU A 148 -1.03 -15.13 2.33
N GLY A 149 0.00 -15.97 2.18
CA GLY A 149 1.26 -15.82 2.90
C GLY A 149 1.98 -14.52 2.55
N LEU A 150 2.08 -14.20 1.26
CA LEU A 150 2.70 -12.96 0.77
C LEU A 150 1.88 -11.72 1.15
N LEU A 151 0.56 -11.79 1.11
CA LEU A 151 -0.33 -10.71 1.57
C LEU A 151 -0.14 -10.44 3.06
N ARG A 152 -0.10 -11.50 3.87
CA ARG A 152 0.18 -11.37 5.30
C ARG A 152 1.56 -10.76 5.54
N ASP A 153 2.59 -11.21 4.83
CA ASP A 153 3.93 -10.63 4.94
C ASP A 153 3.93 -9.14 4.56
N SER A 154 3.26 -8.75 3.47
CA SER A 154 3.13 -7.34 3.06
C SER A 154 2.46 -6.48 4.14
N ILE A 155 1.44 -7.01 4.82
CA ILE A 155 0.75 -6.34 5.93
C ILE A 155 1.68 -6.24 7.16
N ASP A 156 2.30 -7.35 7.56
CA ASP A 156 3.16 -7.41 8.75
C ASP A 156 4.53 -6.71 8.53
N ASN A 157 4.90 -6.37 7.30
CA ASN A 157 6.16 -5.71 6.93
C ASN A 157 5.97 -4.46 6.05
N THR A 158 4.83 -3.77 6.15
CA THR A 158 4.43 -2.65 5.28
C THR A 158 5.51 -1.60 5.03
N THR A 159 6.32 -1.25 6.04
CA THR A 159 7.36 -0.21 5.94
C THR A 159 8.78 -0.76 5.87
N SER A 160 8.94 -2.08 5.74
CA SER A 160 10.24 -2.74 5.58
C SER A 160 10.63 -2.85 4.11
N SER A 161 11.90 -2.57 3.83
CA SER A 161 12.52 -2.83 2.53
C SER A 161 13.14 -4.23 2.42
N ASP A 162 12.84 -5.19 3.28
CA ASP A 162 13.41 -6.53 3.12
C ASP A 162 12.83 -7.24 1.90
N HIS A 163 13.68 -7.61 0.95
CA HIS A 163 13.26 -7.92 -0.41
C HIS A 163 13.26 -9.42 -0.79
N THR A 164 12.99 -10.34 0.15
CA THR A 164 13.23 -11.78 -0.03
C THR A 164 12.58 -12.41 -1.27
N PHE A 165 11.57 -11.79 -1.88
CA PHE A 165 10.87 -12.29 -3.07
C PHE A 165 10.59 -11.21 -4.15
N PHE A 166 11.23 -10.03 -4.07
CA PHE A 166 11.07 -8.97 -5.07
C PHE A 166 12.24 -8.95 -6.04
N THR A 167 11.97 -8.91 -7.35
CA THR A 167 12.99 -8.81 -8.39
C THR A 167 13.09 -7.37 -8.90
N THR A 168 14.24 -7.04 -9.49
CA THR A 168 14.38 -5.78 -10.22
C THR A 168 13.75 -5.96 -11.59
N THR A 169 12.66 -5.23 -11.88
CA THR A 169 12.18 -5.02 -13.25
C THR A 169 13.10 -4.11 -14.03
#